data_AF-A0A7X6T8Z5-F1
#
_entry.id   AF-A0A7X6T8Z5-F1
#
_cell.length_a   1.000
_cell.length_b   1.000
_cell.length_c   1.000
_cell.angle_alpha   90.00
_cell.angle_beta   90.00
_cell.angle_gamma   90.00
#
_symmetry.space_group_name_H-M   'P 1'
#
loop_
_entity.id
_entity.type
_entity.pdbx_description
1 polymer ?
#
loop_
_entity_poly.entity_id
_entity_poly.type
_entity_poly.pdbx_seq_one_letter_code
_entity_poly.pdbx_strand_id
1 'polypeptide(L)'
;MKIGSGTTKHRKAAWLRGLRKEKKMQELMIVSKEEFRQRLAGLIQEAPPQEASEAMKELAINLVSTLPRLFGDELDRLTMWERIGNGVTVAIKKCGGDTDVFLTQLLDHILANKASLASCEQLQAIIFKIDALEAGGKKLLLQTLETKLNVILVYARLAWKERTK
;
A
#
# COMPACT_ATOMS: atom_id res chain seq x y z
N MET A 1 70.19 19.43 -20.47
CA MET A 1 69.11 18.79 -21.26
C MET A 1 67.88 18.65 -20.38
N LYS A 2 66.74 19.19 -20.82
CA LYS A 2 65.44 19.16 -20.14
C LYS A 2 64.62 17.97 -20.64
N ILE A 3 64.05 17.17 -19.74
CA ILE A 3 62.93 16.24 -19.97
C ILE A 3 62.15 16.23 -18.64
N GLY A 4 60.86 16.54 -18.50
CA GLY A 4 59.82 16.81 -19.48
C GLY A 4 58.76 15.70 -19.56
N SER A 5 58.12 15.29 -18.46
CA SER A 5 56.81 14.61 -18.44
C SER A 5 56.34 14.43 -16.98
N GLY A 6 55.27 15.03 -16.45
CA GLY A 6 54.05 15.50 -17.08
C GLY A 6 52.98 14.41 -17.01
N THR A 7 51.90 14.71 -16.27
CA THR A 7 50.55 14.09 -16.32
C THR A 7 50.22 12.86 -15.45
N THR A 8 50.18 13.05 -14.12
CA THR A 8 49.40 12.20 -13.17
C THR A 8 48.31 13.01 -12.44
N LYS A 9 47.80 14.11 -13.04
CA LYS A 9 46.84 15.04 -12.40
C LYS A 9 45.42 15.04 -12.97
N HIS A 10 45.10 14.23 -13.98
CA HIS A 10 43.81 14.32 -14.67
C HIS A 10 42.73 13.29 -14.31
N ARG A 11 42.99 12.30 -13.44
CA ARG A 11 41.95 11.29 -13.09
C ARG A 11 41.17 11.55 -11.80
N LYS A 12 41.64 12.43 -10.90
CA LYS A 12 40.92 12.75 -9.64
C LYS A 12 39.91 13.92 -9.75
N ALA A 13 39.98 14.74 -10.80
CA ALA A 13 39.11 15.92 -10.97
C ALA A 13 37.73 15.62 -11.61
N ALA A 14 37.48 14.37 -12.02
CA ALA A 14 36.20 13.92 -12.56
C ALA A 14 35.28 13.32 -11.48
N TRP A 15 35.84 12.77 -10.40
CA TRP A 15 35.07 12.06 -9.38
C TRP A 15 34.35 12.99 -8.38
N LEU A 16 34.82 14.23 -8.21
CA LEU A 16 34.23 15.21 -7.28
C LEU A 16 33.15 16.11 -7.91
N ARG A 17 32.82 15.94 -9.19
CA ARG A 17 31.77 16.72 -9.89
C ARG A 17 30.44 15.98 -10.11
N GLY A 18 30.41 14.66 -9.86
CA GLY A 18 29.20 13.84 -10.00
C GLY A 18 28.33 13.72 -8.74
N LEU A 19 28.84 14.12 -7.57
CA LEU A 19 28.16 13.90 -6.28
C LEU A 19 27.34 15.11 -5.78
N ARG A 20 27.03 16.09 -6.64
CA ARG A 20 26.42 17.37 -6.23
C ARG A 20 25.04 17.67 -6.81
N LYS A 21 24.28 16.67 -7.27
CA LYS A 21 22.89 16.86 -7.71
C LYS A 21 22.04 15.62 -7.43
N GLU A 22 21.62 15.46 -6.18
CA GLU A 22 20.34 14.79 -5.84
C GLU A 22 19.97 15.03 -4.37
N LYS A 23 20.13 16.27 -3.90
CA LYS A 23 19.28 16.74 -2.80
C LYS A 23 17.92 17.00 -3.44
N LYS A 24 17.03 16.00 -3.42
CA LYS A 24 15.59 16.19 -3.63
C LYS A 24 15.13 17.20 -2.58
N MET A 25 15.13 18.46 -2.98
CA MET A 25 14.48 19.54 -2.27
C MET A 25 12.99 19.17 -2.29
N GLN A 26 12.47 18.74 -1.15
CA GLN A 26 11.04 18.64 -0.97
C GLN A 26 10.51 20.06 -1.10
N GLU A 27 9.89 20.37 -2.24
CA GLU A 27 9.05 21.55 -2.38
C GLU A 27 7.97 21.43 -1.31
N LEU A 28 8.13 22.19 -0.23
CA LEU A 28 7.05 22.45 0.69
C LEU A 28 5.97 23.15 -0.13
N MET A 29 4.86 22.46 -0.36
CA MET A 29 3.68 22.98 -1.04
C MET A 29 3.23 24.24 -0.29
N ILE A 30 3.57 25.42 -0.83
CA ILE A 30 3.12 26.70 -0.29
C ILE A 30 1.66 26.86 -0.73
N VAL A 31 0.73 26.40 0.10
CA VAL A 31 -0.70 26.63 -0.09
C VAL A 31 -0.95 28.14 -0.02
N SER A 32 -1.58 28.71 -1.04
CA SER A 32 -1.90 30.13 -1.02
C SER A 32 -2.87 30.45 0.12
N LYS A 33 -2.81 31.68 0.65
CA LYS A 33 -3.74 32.12 1.72
C LYS A 33 -5.21 31.94 1.32
N GLU A 34 -5.50 32.03 0.02
CA GLU A 34 -6.83 31.90 -0.53
C GLU A 34 -7.27 30.44 -0.61
N GLU A 35 -6.42 29.53 -1.09
CA GLU A 35 -6.71 28.08 -1.02
C GLU A 35 -6.91 27.60 0.41
N PHE A 36 -6.11 28.10 1.36
CA PHE A 36 -6.27 27.75 2.77
C PHE A 36 -7.63 28.22 3.33
N ARG A 37 -8.06 29.43 2.96
CA ARG A 37 -9.38 29.97 3.33
C ARG A 37 -10.52 29.19 2.68
N GLN A 38 -10.36 28.82 1.41
CA GLN A 38 -11.35 28.02 0.68
C GLN A 38 -11.48 26.60 1.25
N ARG A 39 -10.36 26.00 1.70
CA ARG A 39 -10.38 24.73 2.45
C ARG A 39 -11.09 24.86 3.80
N LEU A 40 -10.79 25.91 4.58
CA LEU A 40 -11.46 26.16 5.87
C LEU A 40 -12.95 26.46 5.71
N ALA A 41 -13.34 27.14 4.63
CA ALA A 41 -14.72 27.42 4.30
C ALA A 41 -15.48 26.22 3.71
N GLY A 42 -14.82 25.07 3.51
CA GLY A 42 -15.41 23.88 2.92
C GLY A 42 -15.69 23.99 1.41
N LEU A 43 -15.15 25.01 0.75
CA LEU A 43 -15.32 25.27 -0.69
C LEU A 43 -14.42 24.38 -1.56
N ILE A 44 -13.34 23.85 -0.98
CA ILE A 44 -12.44 22.87 -1.59
C ILE A 44 -12.37 21.65 -0.65
N GLN A 45 -12.94 20.52 -1.08
CA GLN A 45 -12.76 19.23 -0.43
C GLN A 45 -11.65 18.44 -1.13
N GLU A 46 -10.46 18.40 -0.53
CA GLU A 46 -9.36 17.51 -1.00
C GLU A 46 -9.49 16.09 -0.45
N ALA A 47 -10.23 15.92 0.65
CA ALA A 47 -10.46 14.63 1.27
C ALA A 47 -11.74 14.00 0.71
N PRO A 48 -11.77 12.67 0.50
CA PRO A 48 -12.99 11.98 0.15
C PRO A 48 -14.04 12.20 1.25
N PRO A 49 -15.34 12.20 0.90
CA PRO A 49 -16.42 12.28 1.87
C PRO A 49 -16.20 11.28 3.01
N GLN A 50 -16.52 11.66 4.24
CA GLN A 50 -16.28 10.81 5.41
C GLN A 50 -16.93 9.43 5.27
N GLU A 51 -18.12 9.37 4.64
CA GLU A 51 -18.82 8.13 4.29
C GLU A 51 -18.01 7.22 3.37
N ALA A 52 -17.31 7.79 2.38
CA ALA A 52 -16.45 7.01 1.48
C ALA A 52 -15.24 6.43 2.23
N SER A 53 -14.68 7.18 3.20
CA SER A 53 -13.57 6.71 4.04
C SER A 53 -13.99 5.55 4.96
N GLU A 54 -15.21 5.60 5.51
CA GLU A 54 -15.76 4.51 6.31
C GLU A 54 -16.08 3.27 5.47
N ALA A 55 -16.70 3.44 4.30
CA ALA A 55 -16.96 2.35 3.37
C ALA A 55 -15.66 1.64 2.93
N MET A 56 -14.59 2.38 2.65
CA MET A 56 -13.28 1.78 2.32
C MET A 56 -12.67 1.03 3.50
N LYS A 57 -12.83 1.54 4.72
CA LYS A 57 -12.37 0.85 5.93
C LYS A 57 -13.12 -0.46 6.11
N GLU A 58 -14.44 -0.48 5.94
CA GLU A 58 -15.24 -1.70 6.03
C GLU A 58 -14.88 -2.71 4.94
N LEU A 59 -14.67 -2.25 3.70
CA LEU A 59 -14.22 -3.11 2.61
C LEU A 59 -12.86 -3.73 2.91
N ALA A 60 -11.92 -2.94 3.45
CA ALA A 60 -10.61 -3.42 3.87
C ALA A 60 -10.67 -4.44 5.02
N ILE A 61 -11.52 -4.20 6.02
CA ILE A 61 -11.77 -5.15 7.13
C ILE A 61 -12.33 -6.45 6.56
N ASN A 62 -13.32 -6.37 5.67
CA ASN A 62 -13.91 -7.53 5.04
C ASN A 62 -12.87 -8.32 4.25
N LEU A 63 -12.06 -7.67 3.41
CA LEU A 63 -10.96 -8.33 2.69
C LEU A 63 -10.03 -9.07 3.64
N VAL A 64 -9.46 -8.37 4.62
CA VAL A 64 -8.47 -8.95 5.54
C VAL A 64 -9.06 -10.07 6.40
N SER A 65 -10.35 -9.97 6.77
CA SER A 65 -11.05 -11.00 7.54
C SER A 65 -11.29 -12.31 6.77
N THR A 66 -11.21 -12.31 5.44
CA THR A 66 -11.38 -13.52 4.61
C THR A 66 -10.09 -14.32 4.44
N LEU A 67 -8.94 -13.66 4.52
CA LEU A 67 -7.62 -14.25 4.29
C LEU A 67 -7.31 -15.47 5.17
N PRO A 68 -7.75 -15.55 6.46
CA PRO A 68 -7.56 -16.75 7.26
C PRO A 68 -8.10 -18.05 6.66
N ARG A 69 -9.15 -18.00 5.82
CA ARG A 69 -9.70 -19.19 5.13
C ARG A 69 -8.80 -19.69 4.00
N LEU A 70 -7.99 -18.78 3.47
CA LEU A 70 -7.17 -19.01 2.30
C LEU A 70 -5.72 -19.30 2.68
N PHE A 71 -5.35 -19.01 3.92
CA PHE A 71 -4.00 -19.15 4.44
C PHE A 71 -3.44 -20.56 4.21
N GLY A 72 -2.26 -20.64 3.59
CA GLY A 72 -1.67 -21.90 3.18
C GLY A 72 -1.44 -22.84 4.36
N ASP A 73 -1.76 -24.12 4.18
CA ASP A 73 -1.61 -25.14 5.23
C ASP A 73 -0.14 -25.42 5.60
N GLU A 74 0.79 -25.01 4.73
CA GLU A 74 2.23 -25.09 4.95
C GLU A 74 2.75 -24.03 5.95
N LEU A 75 1.93 -23.03 6.28
CA LEU A 75 2.31 -21.93 7.15
C LEU A 75 1.83 -22.15 8.59
N ASP A 76 2.65 -21.71 9.55
CA ASP A 76 2.29 -21.77 10.96
C ASP A 76 1.11 -20.84 11.30
N ARG A 77 0.00 -21.47 11.71
CA ARG A 77 -1.24 -20.78 12.09
C ARG A 77 -1.08 -19.88 13.33
N LEU A 78 -0.09 -20.11 14.19
CA LEU A 78 0.19 -19.21 15.32
C LEU A 78 0.60 -17.81 14.83
N THR A 79 1.31 -17.75 13.70
CA THR A 79 1.82 -16.51 13.08
C THR A 79 0.91 -15.95 11.98
N MET A 80 -0.27 -16.55 11.77
CA MET A 80 -1.14 -16.25 10.63
C MET A 80 -1.46 -14.75 10.49
N TRP A 81 -1.91 -14.11 11.57
CA TRP A 81 -2.29 -12.69 11.54
C TRP A 81 -1.09 -11.76 11.30
N GLU A 82 0.07 -12.12 11.83
CA GLU A 82 1.31 -11.37 11.60
C GLU A 82 1.73 -11.50 10.14
N ARG A 83 1.69 -12.71 9.58
CA ARG A 83 1.97 -12.96 8.15
C ARG A 83 0.99 -12.25 7.23
N ILE A 84 -0.30 -12.22 7.56
CA ILE A 84 -1.29 -11.45 6.81
C ILE A 84 -0.95 -9.96 6.85
N GLY A 85 -0.65 -9.39 8.02
CA GLY A 85 -0.26 -7.98 8.14
C GLY A 85 1.00 -7.63 7.36
N ASN A 86 2.02 -8.51 7.43
CA ASN A 86 3.25 -8.37 6.66
C ASN A 86 2.99 -8.48 5.15
N GLY A 87 2.15 -9.43 4.73
CA GLY A 87 1.75 -9.61 3.35
C GLY A 87 1.05 -8.38 2.79
N VAL A 88 0.11 -7.79 3.54
CA VAL A 88 -0.56 -6.54 3.13
C VAL A 88 0.46 -5.42 2.98
N THR A 89 1.36 -5.25 3.94
CA THR A 89 2.41 -4.21 3.91
C THR A 89 3.34 -4.36 2.70
N VAL A 90 3.76 -5.60 2.41
CA VAL A 90 4.66 -5.91 1.29
C VAL A 90 3.95 -5.70 -0.05
N ALA A 91 2.70 -6.17 -0.17
CA ALA A 91 1.91 -6.05 -1.39
C ALA A 91 1.61 -4.56 -1.71
N ILE A 92 1.22 -3.75 -0.72
CA ILE A 92 0.99 -2.30 -0.93
C ILE A 92 2.24 -1.63 -1.51
N LYS A 93 3.41 -1.92 -0.95
CA LYS A 93 4.68 -1.32 -1.40
C LYS A 93 5.06 -1.74 -2.83
N LYS A 94 4.64 -2.92 -3.27
CA LYS A 94 5.04 -3.51 -4.55
C LYS A 94 3.98 -3.37 -5.65
N CYS A 95 2.73 -3.05 -5.31
CA CYS A 95 1.65 -2.99 -6.27
C CYS A 95 1.63 -1.74 -7.15
N GLY A 96 2.34 -0.67 -6.76
CA GLY A 96 2.40 0.57 -7.54
C GLY A 96 1.05 1.29 -7.67
N GLY A 97 0.08 1.01 -6.79
CA GLY A 97 -1.27 1.57 -6.85
C GLY A 97 -2.29 0.73 -7.63
N ASP A 98 -1.87 -0.43 -8.15
CA ASP A 98 -2.74 -1.37 -8.85
C ASP A 98 -3.34 -2.39 -7.87
N THR A 99 -4.68 -2.47 -7.80
CA THR A 99 -5.39 -3.37 -6.88
C THR A 99 -5.23 -4.83 -7.23
N ASP A 100 -5.06 -5.17 -8.51
CA ASP A 100 -5.04 -6.54 -9.00
C ASP A 100 -3.67 -7.14 -8.73
N VAL A 101 -2.63 -6.32 -8.96
CA VAL A 101 -1.25 -6.63 -8.55
C VAL A 101 -1.16 -6.75 -7.03
N PHE A 102 -1.81 -5.87 -6.27
CA PHE A 102 -1.88 -5.96 -4.81
C PHE A 102 -2.50 -7.29 -4.35
N LEU A 103 -3.66 -7.66 -4.87
CA LEU A 103 -4.34 -8.90 -4.50
C LEU A 103 -3.50 -10.13 -4.84
N THR A 104 -2.92 -10.15 -6.04
CA THR A 104 -2.03 -11.25 -6.48
C THR A 104 -0.85 -11.42 -5.52
N GLN A 105 -0.13 -10.33 -5.24
CA GLN A 105 1.02 -10.36 -4.35
C GLN A 105 0.66 -10.74 -2.90
N LEU A 106 -0.52 -10.31 -2.43
CA LEU A 106 -1.01 -10.64 -1.11
C LEU A 106 -1.33 -12.13 -0.98
N LEU A 107 -2.06 -12.68 -1.96
CA LEU A 107 -2.44 -14.10 -1.98
C LEU A 107 -1.21 -15.00 -2.11
N ASP A 108 -0.24 -14.61 -2.93
CA ASP A 108 1.04 -15.31 -3.05
C ASP A 108 1.81 -15.28 -1.73
N HIS A 109 1.82 -14.14 -1.01
CA HIS A 109 2.55 -14.00 0.25
C HIS A 109 2.02 -14.94 1.35
N ILE A 110 0.71 -15.17 1.39
CA ILE A 110 0.07 -16.06 2.35
C ILE A 110 -0.02 -17.52 1.87
N LEU A 111 0.62 -17.83 0.73
CA LEU A 111 0.58 -19.13 0.06
C LEU A 111 -0.86 -19.64 -0.10
N ALA A 112 -1.72 -18.79 -0.65
CA ALA A 112 -3.14 -19.09 -0.73
C ALA A 112 -3.40 -20.38 -1.52
N ASN A 113 -4.15 -21.32 -0.94
CA ASN A 113 -4.51 -22.56 -1.64
C ASN A 113 -5.44 -22.24 -2.82
N LYS A 114 -5.04 -22.65 -4.04
CA LYS A 114 -5.80 -22.37 -5.28
C LYS A 114 -7.21 -22.97 -5.27
N ALA A 115 -7.40 -24.15 -4.68
CA ALA A 115 -8.72 -24.77 -4.57
C ALA A 115 -9.61 -23.96 -3.61
N SER A 116 -9.07 -23.59 -2.44
CA SER A 116 -9.78 -22.76 -1.47
C SER A 116 -10.12 -21.37 -2.02
N LEU A 117 -9.22 -20.80 -2.83
CA LEU A 117 -9.43 -19.53 -3.52
C LEU A 117 -10.62 -19.61 -4.49
N ALA A 118 -10.64 -20.65 -5.32
CA ALA A 118 -11.70 -20.86 -6.31
C ALA A 118 -13.07 -21.09 -5.69
N SER A 119 -13.14 -21.70 -4.51
CA SER A 119 -14.39 -21.95 -3.77
C SER A 119 -14.79 -20.81 -2.81
N CYS A 120 -13.98 -19.76 -2.67
CA CYS A 120 -14.25 -18.70 -1.69
C CYS A 120 -15.18 -17.62 -2.27
N GLU A 121 -16.49 -17.87 -2.23
CA GLU A 121 -17.53 -16.92 -2.68
C GLU A 121 -17.38 -15.54 -2.03
N GLN A 122 -17.00 -15.51 -0.75
CA GLN A 122 -16.83 -14.26 -0.01
C GLN A 122 -15.70 -13.41 -0.58
N LEU A 123 -14.57 -14.02 -0.93
CA LEU A 123 -13.48 -13.29 -1.57
C LEU A 123 -13.90 -12.82 -2.96
N GLN A 124 -14.56 -13.66 -3.75
CA GLN A 124 -15.04 -13.27 -5.09
C GLN A 124 -15.98 -12.06 -5.02
N ALA A 125 -16.89 -12.02 -4.06
CA ALA A 125 -17.77 -10.88 -3.82
C ALA A 125 -16.99 -9.60 -3.44
N ILE A 126 -15.88 -9.73 -2.72
CA ILE A 126 -15.02 -8.60 -2.36
C ILE A 126 -14.23 -8.12 -3.58
N ILE A 127 -13.67 -9.03 -4.38
CA ILE A 127 -12.97 -8.70 -5.63
C ILE A 127 -13.92 -7.95 -6.57
N PHE A 128 -15.14 -8.46 -6.76
CA PHE A 128 -16.15 -7.78 -7.58
C PHE A 128 -16.46 -6.36 -7.08
N LYS A 129 -16.53 -6.16 -5.75
CA LYS A 129 -16.71 -4.82 -5.17
C LYS A 129 -15.50 -3.92 -5.43
N ILE A 130 -14.28 -4.44 -5.37
CA ILE A 130 -13.05 -3.70 -5.67
C ILE A 130 -13.00 -3.32 -7.15
N ASP A 131 -13.38 -4.23 -8.05
CA ASP A 131 -13.39 -4.00 -9.49
C ASP A 131 -14.42 -2.95 -9.90
N ALA A 132 -15.56 -2.90 -9.20
CA ALA A 132 -16.58 -1.88 -9.38
C ALA A 132 -16.16 -0.48 -8.89
N LEU A 133 -15.04 -0.36 -8.15
CA LEU A 133 -14.55 0.95 -7.74
C LEU A 133 -13.91 1.69 -8.91
N GLU A 134 -14.22 2.97 -9.02
CA GLU A 134 -13.48 3.89 -9.87
C GLU A 134 -12.01 3.99 -9.40
N ALA A 135 -11.12 4.48 -10.27
CA ALA A 135 -9.69 4.59 -9.99
C ALA A 135 -9.38 5.35 -8.67
N GLY A 136 -10.17 6.39 -8.35
CA GLY A 136 -10.06 7.11 -7.09
C GLY A 136 -10.39 6.25 -5.87
N GLY A 137 -11.43 5.41 -5.97
CA GLY A 137 -11.82 4.47 -4.92
C GLY A 137 -10.79 3.36 -4.71
N LYS A 138 -10.25 2.79 -5.80
CA LYS A 138 -9.15 1.81 -5.74
C LYS A 138 -7.93 2.36 -5.02
N LYS A 139 -7.52 3.60 -5.36
CA LYS A 139 -6.41 4.28 -4.67
C LYS A 139 -6.71 4.55 -3.20
N LEU A 140 -7.94 4.99 -2.89
CA LEU A 140 -8.35 5.26 -1.51
C LEU A 140 -8.37 3.99 -0.65
N LEU A 141 -8.77 2.85 -1.21
CA LEU A 141 -8.71 1.56 -0.54
C LEU A 141 -7.28 1.20 -0.15
N LEU A 142 -6.33 1.30 -1.10
CA LEU A 142 -4.91 1.02 -0.85
C LEU A 142 -4.32 1.96 0.21
N GLN A 143 -4.63 3.26 0.12
CA GLN A 143 -4.21 4.24 1.11
C GLN A 143 -4.82 3.96 2.50
N THR A 144 -6.06 3.49 2.54
CA THR A 144 -6.74 3.11 3.79
C THR A 144 -6.05 1.91 4.43
N LEU A 145 -5.71 0.89 3.63
CA LEU A 145 -4.94 -0.26 4.09
C LEU A 145 -3.55 0.16 4.60
N GLU A 146 -2.86 1.07 3.92
CA GLU A 146 -1.53 1.54 4.32
C GLU A 146 -1.56 2.31 5.65
N THR A 147 -2.52 3.24 5.80
CA THR A 147 -2.56 4.17 6.92
C THR A 147 -3.23 3.59 8.17
N LYS A 148 -4.19 2.67 8.00
CA LYS A 148 -5.02 2.14 9.10
C LYS A 148 -4.82 0.65 9.34
N LEU A 149 -3.73 0.05 8.83
CA LEU A 149 -3.53 -1.42 8.85
C LEU A 149 -3.73 -2.05 10.23
N ASN A 150 -3.12 -1.50 11.28
CA ASN A 150 -3.21 -2.03 12.64
C ASN A 150 -4.66 -2.08 13.13
N VAL A 151 -5.42 -1.02 12.86
CA VAL A 151 -6.84 -0.93 13.22
C VAL A 151 -7.65 -1.96 12.41
N ILE A 152 -7.39 -2.05 11.11
CA ILE A 152 -8.03 -3.02 10.21
C ILE A 152 -7.78 -4.45 10.67
N LEU A 153 -6.55 -4.80 11.08
CA LEU A 153 -6.21 -6.15 11.58
C LEU A 153 -6.96 -6.50 12.87
N VAL A 154 -7.08 -5.56 13.80
CA VAL A 154 -7.85 -5.78 15.05
C VAL A 154 -9.31 -6.08 14.72
N TYR A 155 -9.95 -5.24 13.90
CA TYR A 155 -11.36 -5.45 13.53
C TYR A 155 -11.56 -6.68 12.65
N ALA A 156 -10.64 -6.98 11.73
CA ALA A 156 -10.69 -8.17 10.90
C ALA A 156 -10.61 -9.44 11.75
N ARG A 157 -9.79 -9.44 12.80
CA ARG A 157 -9.69 -10.56 13.75
C ARG A 157 -10.96 -10.75 14.58
N LEU A 158 -11.61 -9.66 14.99
CA LEU A 158 -12.90 -9.73 15.67
C LEU A 158 -13.98 -10.28 14.74
N ALA A 159 -14.11 -9.73 13.53
CA ALA A 159 -15.05 -10.19 12.52
C ALA A 159 -14.84 -11.66 12.14
N TRP A 160 -13.58 -12.11 12.07
CA TRP A 160 -13.26 -13.52 11.86
C TRP A 160 -13.80 -14.40 12.98
N LYS A 161 -13.49 -14.05 14.24
CA LYS A 161 -13.95 -14.81 15.42
C LYS A 161 -15.47 -14.91 15.50
N GLU A 162 -16.18 -13.86 15.13
CA GLU A 162 -17.65 -13.83 15.13
C GLU A 162 -18.25 -14.78 14.10
N ARG A 163 -17.61 -14.93 12.93
CA ARG A 163 -18.08 -15.82 11.84
C ARG A 163 -17.71 -17.28 12.02
N THR A 164 -16.72 -17.57 12.86
CA THR A 164 -16.23 -18.94 13.11
C THR A 164 -16.69 -19.53 14.43
N LYS A 165 -17.47 -18.77 15.21
CA LYS A 165 -18.28 -19.35 16.30
C LYS A 165 -19.43 -20.15 15.70
#